data_AF-A0A917WCV2-F1
#
_entry.id   AF-A0A917WCV2-F1
#
_cell.length_a   1.000
_cell.length_b   1.000
_cell.length_c   1.000
_cell.angle_alpha   90.00
_cell.angle_beta   90.00
_cell.angle_gamma   90.00
#
_symmetry.space_group_name_H-M   'P 1'
#
loop_
_entity.id
_entity.type
_entity.pdbx_description
1 polymer ?
#
loop_
_entity_poly.entity_id
_entity_poly.type
_entity_poly.pdbx_seq_one_letter_code
_entity_poly.pdbx_strand_id
1 'polypeptide(L)'
;MVPGYDKIDDATGTDWFPLNRRLRSVVWSVAGGAHVTQTFRDDRAMQTVPASLAAGHTLYLTVTASRPGAPGYDNTAISEIRISCRTAR
;
A
#
# COMPACT_ATOMS: atom_id res chain seq x y z
N MET A 1 -0.82 -1.78 4.93
CA MET A 1 -0.06 -0.71 4.26
C MET A 1 -0.77 0.62 4.47
N VAL A 2 -0.01 1.71 4.58
CA VAL A 2 -0.54 3.07 4.47
C VAL A 2 -0.65 3.42 2.98
N PRO A 3 -1.78 3.93 2.47
CA PRO A 3 -2.00 4.11 1.04
C PRO A 3 -1.23 5.29 0.44
N GLY A 4 -0.40 6.00 1.19
CA GLY A 4 0.36 7.14 0.66
C GLY A 4 1.55 7.49 1.55
N TYR A 5 2.23 8.59 1.23
CA TYR A 5 3.35 9.04 2.05
C TYR A 5 2.87 9.90 3.22
N ASP A 6 2.64 9.25 4.36
CA ASP A 6 2.26 9.94 5.60
C ASP A 6 3.46 10.61 6.26
N LYS A 7 3.95 11.67 5.62
CA LYS A 7 4.99 12.54 6.13
C LYS A 7 4.51 13.98 6.10
N ILE A 8 4.78 14.70 7.18
CA ILE A 8 4.75 16.16 7.21
C ILE A 8 6.20 16.62 7.31
N ASP A 9 6.60 17.55 6.46
CA ASP A 9 7.92 18.17 6.52
C ASP A 9 7.94 19.25 7.61
N ASP A 10 8.74 19.04 8.66
CA ASP A 10 8.76 19.92 9.83
C ASP A 10 9.22 21.36 9.52
N ALA A 11 10.07 21.54 8.50
CA ALA A 11 10.62 22.85 8.16
C ALA A 11 9.61 23.71 7.37
N THR A 12 8.77 23.08 6.56
CA THR A 12 7.84 23.77 5.64
C THR A 12 6.37 23.58 5.98
N GLY A 13 6.03 22.63 6.85
CA GLY A 13 4.66 22.17 7.09
C GLY A 13 4.07 21.38 5.91
N THR A 14 4.89 20.99 4.94
CA THR A 14 4.42 20.34 3.72
C THR A 14 3.90 18.94 4.02
N ASP A 15 2.62 18.73 3.75
CA ASP A 15 1.96 17.44 3.93
C ASP A 15 2.01 16.61 2.65
N TRP A 16 2.82 15.55 2.67
CA TRP A 16 3.09 14.73 1.50
C TRP A 16 1.96 13.75 1.16
N PHE A 17 1.05 13.52 2.10
CA PHE A 17 -0.05 12.57 1.92
C PHE A 17 -1.06 13.05 0.85
N PRO A 18 -1.64 14.27 0.92
CA PRO A 18 -2.49 14.80 -0.13
C PRO A 18 -1.72 15.17 -1.40
N LEU A 19 -0.44 15.55 -1.28
CA LEU A 19 0.38 15.97 -2.41
C LEU A 19 0.71 14.82 -3.35
N ASN A 20 1.21 13.69 -2.84
CA ASN A 20 1.52 12.53 -3.68
C ASN A 20 0.26 11.73 -4.04
N ARG A 21 0.40 10.80 -5.00
CA ARG A 21 -0.66 9.86 -5.34
C ARG A 21 -0.89 8.89 -4.17
N ARG A 22 -2.15 8.53 -3.95
CA ARG A 22 -2.56 7.60 -2.88
C ARG A 22 -3.15 6.33 -3.49
N LEU A 23 -2.68 5.18 -3.05
CA LEU A 23 -3.17 3.87 -3.47
C LEU A 23 -4.67 3.74 -3.23
N ARG A 24 -5.35 3.13 -4.21
CA ARG A 24 -6.78 2.78 -4.14
C ARG A 24 -6.95 1.27 -4.17
N SER A 25 -6.14 0.58 -4.95
CA SER A 25 -6.09 -0.87 -4.95
C SER A 25 -4.71 -1.39 -5.33
N VAL A 26 -4.37 -2.54 -4.73
CA VAL A 26 -3.25 -3.37 -5.14
C VAL A 26 -3.69 -4.82 -5.23
N VAL A 27 -2.94 -5.62 -5.98
CA VAL A 27 -3.04 -7.07 -5.99
C VAL A 27 -1.76 -7.63 -5.39
N TRP A 28 -1.92 -8.42 -4.34
CA TRP A 28 -0.86 -9.26 -3.76
C TRP A 28 -0.89 -10.62 -4.44
N SER A 29 0.26 -11.18 -4.79
CA SER A 29 0.34 -12.55 -5.29
C SER A 29 1.57 -13.29 -4.77
N VAL A 30 1.49 -14.61 -4.71
CA VAL A 30 2.64 -15.49 -4.43
C VAL A 30 3.04 -16.19 -5.73
N ALA A 31 4.34 -16.43 -5.92
CA ALA A 31 4.82 -17.30 -6.99
C ALA A 31 4.06 -18.63 -6.97
N GLY A 32 3.29 -18.95 -8.01
CA GLY A 32 2.47 -20.18 -8.07
C GLY A 32 0.95 -19.99 -7.96
N GLY A 33 0.45 -18.75 -7.85
CA GLY A 33 -0.87 -18.43 -8.44
C GLY A 33 -1.94 -17.82 -7.53
N ALA A 34 -1.86 -17.98 -6.21
CA ALA A 34 -2.83 -17.34 -5.31
C ALA A 34 -2.64 -15.82 -5.32
N HIS A 35 -3.74 -15.07 -5.40
CA HIS A 35 -3.74 -13.61 -5.34
C HIS A 35 -4.83 -13.07 -4.42
N VAL A 36 -4.56 -11.92 -3.82
CA VAL A 36 -5.50 -11.18 -2.95
C VAL A 36 -5.53 -9.74 -3.39
N THR A 37 -6.74 -9.25 -3.68
CA THR A 37 -6.96 -7.82 -3.92
C THR A 37 -7.12 -7.10 -2.59
N GLN A 38 -6.38 -6.02 -2.40
CA GLN A 38 -6.58 -5.10 -1.29
C GLN A 38 -7.04 -3.74 -1.81
N THR A 39 -8.15 -3.24 -1.27
CA THR A 39 -8.65 -1.89 -1.51
C THR A 39 -8.34 -0.99 -0.31
N PHE A 40 -8.10 0.29 -0.57
CA PHE A 40 -7.72 1.25 0.46
C PHE A 40 -8.77 2.36 0.58
N ARG A 41 -9.06 2.71 1.82
CA ARG A 41 -9.67 4.00 2.18
C ARG A 41 -8.62 5.08 2.07
N ASP A 42 -9.04 6.31 1.79
CA ASP A 42 -8.15 7.46 1.72
C ASP A 42 -7.82 7.96 3.14
N ASP A 43 -7.10 7.13 3.87
CA ASP A 43 -6.83 7.27 5.31
C ASP A 43 -5.36 6.95 5.59
N ARG A 44 -4.76 7.67 6.53
CA ARG A 44 -3.32 7.58 6.87
C ARG A 44 -2.98 6.35 7.73
N ALA A 45 -3.96 5.70 8.32
CA ALA A 45 -3.70 4.56 9.18
C ALA A 45 -3.26 3.33 8.37
N MET A 46 -2.55 2.43 9.05
CA MET A 46 -2.21 1.11 8.53
C MET A 46 -3.49 0.33 8.21
N GLN A 47 -3.70 -0.02 6.94
CA GLN A 47 -4.84 -0.82 6.50
C GLN A 47 -4.37 -2.23 6.11
N THR A 48 -5.02 -3.26 6.65
CA THR A 48 -4.66 -4.67 6.44
C THR A 48 -5.80 -5.45 5.79
N VAL A 49 -5.46 -6.44 4.98
CA VAL A 49 -6.42 -7.42 4.44
C VAL A 49 -6.01 -8.82 4.93
N PRO A 50 -6.94 -9.66 5.42
CA PRO A 50 -6.64 -11.06 5.66
C PRO A 50 -6.45 -11.78 4.33
N ALA A 51 -5.47 -12.68 4.28
CA ALA A 51 -5.12 -13.40 3.07
C ALA A 51 -4.80 -14.86 3.40
N SER A 52 -5.39 -15.77 2.63
CA SER A 52 -5.02 -17.20 2.62
C SER A 52 -4.18 -17.45 1.38
N LEU A 53 -2.87 -17.25 1.52
CA LEU A 53 -1.92 -17.48 0.45
C LEU A 53 -1.18 -18.80 0.71
N ALA A 54 -0.87 -19.52 -0.36
CA ALA A 54 0.00 -20.68 -0.27
C ALA A 54 1.34 -20.28 0.35
N ALA A 55 1.97 -21.22 1.07
CA ALA A 55 3.33 -21.03 1.56
C ALA A 55 4.25 -20.71 0.37
N GLY A 56 4.99 -19.61 0.47
CA GLY A 56 5.91 -19.18 -0.56
C GLY A 56 6.90 -18.17 0.01
N HIS A 57 8.03 -18.02 -0.68
CA HIS A 57 9.12 -17.15 -0.22
C HIS A 57 9.04 -15.73 -0.82
N THR A 58 8.24 -15.54 -1.87
CA THR A 58 8.15 -14.27 -2.61
C THR A 58 6.71 -13.81 -2.73
N LEU A 59 6.46 -12.58 -2.26
CA LEU A 59 5.22 -11.84 -2.46
C LEU A 59 5.45 -10.74 -3.50
N TYR A 60 4.59 -10.69 -4.51
CA TYR A 60 4.54 -9.60 -5.47
C TYR A 60 3.38 -8.67 -5.12
N LEU A 61 3.62 -7.36 -5.22
CA LEU A 61 2.61 -6.33 -5.10
C LEU A 61 2.50 -5.61 -6.44
N THR A 62 1.32 -5.65 -7.03
CA THR A 62 0.99 -4.89 -8.23
C THR A 62 0.05 -3.76 -7.86
N VAL A 63 0.46 -2.51 -8.11
CA VAL A 63 -0.43 -1.36 -7.96
C VAL A 63 -1.42 -1.34 -9.11
N THR A 64 -2.70 -1.48 -8.82
CA THR A 64 -3.76 -1.53 -9.84
C THR A 64 -4.53 -0.22 -9.97
N ALA A 65 -4.58 0.60 -8.92
CA ALA A 65 -5.17 1.92 -9.00
C ALA A 65 -4.62 2.87 -7.93
N SER A 66 -4.57 4.16 -8.26
CA SER A 66 -4.26 5.25 -7.35
C SER A 66 -5.17 6.45 -7.58
N ARG A 67 -5.42 7.22 -6.51
CA ARG A 67 -6.01 8.55 -6.53
C ARG A 67 -4.91 9.56 -6.87
N PRO A 68 -5.13 10.49 -7.81
CA PRO A 68 -4.19 11.55 -8.12
C PRO A 68 -3.81 12.39 -6.88
N GLY A 69 -2.56 12.84 -6.88
CA GLY A 69 -2.05 13.84 -5.97
C GLY A 69 -2.42 15.27 -6.41
N ALA A 70 -1.75 16.26 -5.83
CA ALA A 70 -1.84 17.64 -6.25
C ALA A 70 -1.21 17.86 -7.65
N PRO A 71 -1.58 18.94 -8.37
CA PRO A 71 -0.94 19.28 -9.64
C PRO A 71 0.58 19.34 -9.52
N GLY A 72 1.29 18.68 -10.44
CA GLY A 72 2.76 18.59 -10.43
C GLY A 72 3.34 17.43 -9.60
N TYR A 73 2.50 16.64 -8.92
CA TYR A 73 2.93 15.50 -8.09
C TYR A 73 2.37 14.17 -8.62
N ASP A 74 3.18 13.42 -9.36
CA ASP A 74 2.78 12.15 -9.99
C ASP A 74 3.44 10.90 -9.36
N ASN A 75 4.01 11.04 -8.18
CA ASN A 75 4.67 9.94 -7.49
C ASN A 75 3.65 9.11 -6.70
N THR A 76 3.70 7.77 -6.85
CA THR A 76 3.01 6.83 -5.95
C THR A 76 4.01 6.32 -4.92
N ALA A 77 4.03 6.98 -3.76
CA ALA A 77 4.95 6.63 -2.68
C ALA A 77 4.33 5.58 -1.75
N ILE A 78 5.12 4.57 -1.40
CA ILE A 78 4.77 3.54 -0.42
C ILE A 78 5.76 3.67 0.74
N SER A 79 5.28 4.14 1.89
CA SER A 79 6.13 4.36 3.08
C SER A 79 6.30 3.11 3.93
N GLU A 80 5.24 2.30 4.08
CA GLU A 80 5.27 1.12 4.94
C GLU A 80 4.41 -0.03 4.38
N ILE A 81 5.02 -1.20 4.30
CA ILE A 81 4.36 -2.49 4.10
C ILE A 81 4.57 -3.33 5.35
N ARG A 82 3.50 -3.95 5.84
CA ARG A 82 3.55 -4.90 6.96
C ARG A 82 2.98 -6.24 6.53
N ILE A 83 3.75 -7.29 6.74
CA ILE A 83 3.36 -8.68 6.48
C ILE A 83 3.36 -9.40 7.82
N SER A 84 2.30 -10.14 8.09
CA SER A 84 2.17 -10.93 9.32
C SER A 84 1.61 -12.29 8.96
N CYS A 85 2.29 -13.34 9.41
CA CYS A 85 1.93 -14.72 9.12
C CYS A 85 1.58 -15.43 10.43
N ARG A 86 0.64 -16.37 10.36
CA ARG A 86 0.48 -17.41 11.38
C ARG A 86 0.88 -18.73 10.77
N THR A 87 1.76 -19.45 11.43
CA THR A 87 2.05 -20.84 11.08
C THR A 87 0.83 -21.67 11.47
N ALA A 88 0.33 -22.49 10.53
CA ALA A 88 -0.62 -23.54 10.89
C ALA A 88 0.09 -24.50 11.86
N ARG A 89 -0.52 -24.74 13.02
CA ARG A 89 -0.04 -25.72 14.00
C ARG A 89 -0.42 -27.12 13.58
#